data_AF-A0A945VH23-F1
#
_entry.id   AF-A0A945VH23-F1
#
_cell.length_a   1.000
_cell.length_b   1.000
_cell.length_c   1.000
_cell.angle_alpha   90.00
_cell.angle_beta   90.00
_cell.angle_gamma   90.00
#
_symmetry.space_group_name_H-M   'P 1'
#
loop_
_entity.id
_entity.type
_entity.pdbx_description
1 polymer ?
#
loop_
_entity_poly.entity_id
_entity_poly.type
_entity_poly.pdbx_seq_one_letter_code
_entity_poly.pdbx_strand_id
1 'polypeptide(L)'
;MNRYLKIVLIEFSHFSRSPFKITSLIFYVLAVIYGCQNGYALIKKHNDEITSIKTSYQSHIDKMLVQYEEIEKGSIKKPRRDPSSPYWAIWNTPSYAFKYPSSMMVFSLGQSEQYGYYKKVSNWSTTFDNDLAQEIANPERLSIGTLDFNFVLIYLTPILLIIMLFNIGGLERDMNFNKLIYLSNVTKKNWLMARFLFYFSLLIILLFSILLLYGLFSGVFHNEITSFFNLLLLILIYVLIWFTIFY
;
A
#
# COMPACT_ATOMS: atom_id res chain seq x y z
N MET A 1 34.87 22.60 -9.71
CA MET A 1 33.81 21.55 -9.61
C MET A 1 34.27 20.48 -8.62
N ASN A 2 33.50 20.25 -7.56
CA ASN A 2 33.87 19.35 -6.46
C ASN A 2 34.13 17.93 -6.99
N ARG A 3 35.19 17.24 -6.54
CA ARG A 3 35.63 15.95 -7.11
C ARG A 3 34.52 14.90 -7.05
N TYR A 4 33.74 14.90 -5.97
CA TYR A 4 32.58 14.02 -5.79
C TYR A 4 31.44 14.28 -6.78
N LEU A 5 31.21 15.53 -7.20
CA LEU A 5 30.22 15.84 -8.24
C LEU A 5 30.62 15.26 -9.60
N LYS A 6 31.92 15.22 -9.92
CA LYS A 6 32.39 14.55 -11.14
C LYS A 6 32.10 13.05 -11.10
N ILE A 7 32.29 12.40 -9.94
CA ILE A 7 31.98 10.97 -9.77
C ILE A 7 30.49 10.71 -9.99
N VAL A 8 29.62 11.55 -9.40
CA VAL A 8 28.17 11.46 -9.58
C VAL A 8 27.76 11.64 -11.05
N LEU A 9 28.34 12.61 -11.76
CA LEU A 9 28.05 12.82 -13.19
C LEU A 9 28.52 11.65 -14.08
N ILE A 10 29.67 11.06 -13.77
CA ILE A 10 30.15 9.86 -14.45
C ILE A 10 29.18 8.70 -14.20
N GLU A 11 28.75 8.51 -12.96
CA GLU A 11 27.84 7.42 -12.61
C GLU A 11 26.45 7.62 -13.23
N PHE A 12 25.97 8.85 -13.32
CA PHE A 12 24.74 9.18 -14.04
C PHE A 12 24.84 8.86 -15.54
N SER A 13 25.98 9.18 -16.17
CA SER A 13 26.24 8.84 -17.57
C SER A 13 26.31 7.32 -17.77
N HIS A 14 26.99 6.61 -16.87
CA HIS A 14 27.05 5.15 -16.88
C HIS A 14 25.66 4.51 -16.72
N PHE A 15 24.87 4.99 -15.75
CA PHE A 15 23.49 4.57 -15.54
C PHE A 15 22.63 4.79 -16.79
N SER A 16 22.69 5.99 -17.39
CA SER A 16 21.93 6.37 -18.58
C SER A 16 22.30 5.56 -19.83
N ARG A 17 23.50 4.97 -19.86
CA ARG A 17 23.97 4.12 -20.98
C ARG A 17 23.75 2.64 -20.74
N SER A 18 23.31 2.24 -19.54
CA SER A 18 23.11 0.83 -19.19
C SER A 18 21.65 0.40 -19.39
N PRO A 19 21.31 -0.29 -20.49
CA PRO A 19 19.91 -0.61 -20.82
C PRO A 19 19.27 -1.51 -19.77
N PHE A 20 20.03 -2.45 -19.20
CA PHE A 20 19.53 -3.35 -18.16
C PHE A 20 19.13 -2.62 -16.87
N LYS A 21 19.90 -1.62 -16.41
CA LYS A 21 19.55 -0.86 -15.19
C LYS A 21 18.33 0.04 -15.42
N ILE A 22 18.23 0.64 -16.60
CA ILE A 22 17.09 1.50 -16.96
C ILE A 22 15.82 0.66 -17.05
N THR A 23 15.86 -0.45 -17.78
CA THR A 23 14.71 -1.35 -17.93
C THR A 23 14.27 -1.92 -16.58
N SER A 24 15.19 -2.39 -15.73
CA SER A 24 14.85 -2.87 -14.39
C SER A 24 14.24 -1.76 -13.51
N LEU A 25 14.77 -0.53 -13.59
CA LEU A 25 14.21 0.59 -12.84
C LEU A 25 12.81 0.95 -13.32
N ILE A 26 12.56 0.96 -14.63
CA ILE A 26 11.24 1.23 -15.20
C ILE A 26 10.24 0.17 -14.76
N PHE A 27 10.57 -1.12 -14.87
CA PHE A 27 9.69 -2.19 -14.39
C PHE A 27 9.41 -2.08 -12.90
N TYR A 28 10.42 -1.75 -12.10
CA TYR A 28 10.25 -1.51 -10.68
C TYR A 28 9.31 -0.34 -10.40
N VAL A 29 9.48 0.80 -11.07
CA VAL A 29 8.59 1.97 -10.94
C VAL A 29 7.16 1.60 -11.30
N LEU A 30 6.95 0.89 -12.41
CA LEU A 30 5.63 0.44 -12.84
C LEU A 30 4.99 -0.48 -11.80
N ALA A 31 5.76 -1.39 -11.20
CA ALA A 31 5.28 -2.25 -10.13
C ALA A 31 4.88 -1.46 -8.87
N VAL A 32 5.68 -0.47 -8.46
CA VAL A 32 5.37 0.41 -7.32
C VAL A 32 4.08 1.20 -7.59
N ILE A 33 3.97 1.82 -8.77
CA ILE A 33 2.77 2.58 -9.16
C ILE A 33 1.55 1.65 -9.18
N TYR A 34 1.68 0.46 -9.77
CA TYR A 34 0.59 -0.51 -9.83
C TYR A 34 0.14 -0.95 -8.42
N GLY A 35 1.08 -1.26 -7.52
CA GLY A 35 0.79 -1.64 -6.14
C GLY A 35 0.05 -0.54 -5.37
N CYS A 36 0.51 0.72 -5.48
CA CYS A 36 -0.17 1.87 -4.87
C CYS A 36 -1.55 2.13 -5.51
N GLN A 37 -1.67 2.00 -6.84
CA GLN A 37 -2.93 2.19 -7.54
C GLN A 37 -3.98 1.16 -7.11
N ASN A 38 -3.56 -0.09 -6.92
CA ASN A 38 -4.41 -1.16 -6.41
C ASN A 38 -4.94 -0.83 -5.01
N GLY A 39 -4.05 -0.38 -4.11
CA GLY A 39 -4.41 0.10 -2.77
C GLY A 39 -5.41 1.25 -2.79
N TYR A 40 -5.17 2.26 -3.63
CA TYR A 40 -6.07 3.41 -3.78
C TYR A 40 -7.45 3.01 -4.34
N ALA A 41 -7.48 2.14 -5.34
CA ALA A 41 -8.73 1.63 -5.91
C ALA A 41 -9.57 0.88 -4.85
N LEU A 42 -8.91 0.10 -3.97
CA LEU A 42 -9.60 -0.61 -2.90
C LEU A 42 -10.21 0.35 -1.86
N ILE A 43 -9.47 1.38 -1.43
CA ILE A 43 -10.00 2.40 -0.51
C ILE A 43 -11.26 3.04 -1.08
N LYS A 44 -11.21 3.43 -2.36
CA LYS A 44 -12.36 4.06 -3.02
C LYS A 44 -13.56 3.12 -3.05
N LYS A 45 -13.34 1.86 -3.43
CA LYS A 45 -14.38 0.83 -3.44
C LYS A 45 -15.02 0.66 -2.05
N HIS A 46 -14.21 0.54 -1.00
CA HIS A 46 -14.71 0.38 0.37
C HIS A 46 -15.56 1.60 0.80
N ASN A 47 -15.11 2.81 0.52
CA ASN A 47 -15.84 4.03 0.88
C ASN A 47 -17.16 4.16 0.10
N ASP A 48 -17.16 3.85 -1.19
CA ASP A 48 -18.35 3.88 -2.04
C ASP A 48 -19.39 2.85 -1.56
N GLU A 49 -18.94 1.62 -1.26
CA GLU A 49 -19.81 0.56 -0.73
C GLU A 49 -20.37 0.92 0.65
N ILE A 50 -19.54 1.38 1.60
CA ILE A 50 -20.01 1.80 2.94
C ILE A 50 -21.04 2.93 2.82
N THR A 51 -20.80 3.91 1.93
CA THR A 51 -21.72 5.03 1.71
C THR A 51 -23.04 4.56 1.11
N SER A 52 -22.99 3.62 0.16
CA SER A 52 -24.19 3.03 -0.45
C SER A 52 -25.03 2.25 0.57
N ILE A 53 -24.39 1.42 1.41
CA ILE A 53 -25.05 0.66 2.47
C ILE A 53 -25.67 1.61 3.48
N LYS A 54 -24.94 2.64 3.91
CA LYS A 54 -25.44 3.64 4.86
C LYS A 54 -26.67 4.38 4.33
N THR A 55 -26.64 4.79 3.06
CA THR A 55 -27.76 5.51 2.42
C THR A 55 -28.99 4.61 2.26
N SER A 56 -28.79 3.38 1.76
CA SER A 56 -29.86 2.39 1.64
C SER A 56 -30.48 2.08 3.01
N TYR A 57 -29.63 1.93 4.03
CA TYR A 57 -30.05 1.64 5.39
C TYR A 57 -30.85 2.79 6.02
N GLN A 58 -30.38 4.03 5.89
CA GLN A 58 -31.10 5.20 6.41
C GLN A 58 -32.52 5.27 5.82
N SER A 59 -32.64 5.08 4.50
CA SER A 59 -33.96 5.05 3.83
C SER A 59 -34.86 3.92 4.31
N HIS A 60 -34.27 2.80 4.75
CA HIS A 60 -35.02 1.67 5.29
C HIS A 60 -35.52 1.98 6.71
N ILE A 61 -34.68 2.57 7.56
CA ILE A 61 -35.08 3.02 8.90
C ILE A 61 -36.24 4.01 8.80
N ASP A 62 -36.13 5.02 7.93
CA ASP A 62 -37.17 6.05 7.80
C ASP A 62 -38.52 5.43 7.41
N LYS A 63 -38.51 4.45 6.49
CA LYS A 63 -39.72 3.68 6.12
C LYS A 63 -40.27 2.88 7.30
N MET A 64 -39.40 2.24 8.08
CA MET A 64 -39.82 1.45 9.23
C MET A 64 -40.37 2.32 10.37
N LEU A 65 -39.84 3.54 10.55
CA LEU A 65 -40.35 4.52 11.51
C LEU A 65 -41.76 4.99 11.13
N VAL A 66 -41.99 5.32 9.85
CA VAL A 66 -43.33 5.67 9.36
C VAL A 66 -44.31 4.51 9.59
N GLN A 67 -43.91 3.28 9.25
CA GLN A 67 -44.75 2.11 9.49
C GLN A 67 -45.03 1.89 10.98
N TYR A 68 -44.06 2.12 11.85
CA TYR A 68 -44.22 2.04 13.30
C TYR A 68 -45.27 3.04 13.81
N GLU A 69 -45.21 4.31 13.36
CA GLU A 69 -46.19 5.33 13.72
C GLU A 69 -47.62 4.99 13.24
N GLU A 70 -47.75 4.44 12.02
CA GLU A 70 -49.05 4.03 11.48
C GLU A 70 -49.66 2.87 12.27
N ILE A 71 -48.83 1.94 12.77
CA ILE A 71 -49.25 0.87 13.66
C ILE A 71 -49.68 1.44 15.03
N GLU A 72 -48.95 2.39 15.59
CA GLU A 72 -49.32 3.07 16.86
C GLU A 72 -50.63 3.86 16.74
N LYS A 73 -50.86 4.55 15.62
CA LYS A 73 -52.10 5.28 15.32
C LYS A 73 -53.28 4.33 15.01
N GLY A 74 -53.01 3.04 14.84
CA GLY A 74 -54.02 2.02 14.52
C GLY A 74 -54.54 2.08 13.08
N SER A 75 -53.87 2.80 12.18
CA SER A 75 -54.27 2.90 10.77
C SER A 75 -53.94 1.63 9.98
N ILE A 76 -52.97 0.84 10.44
CA ILE A 76 -52.54 -0.41 9.79
C ILE A 76 -52.58 -1.58 10.77
N LYS A 77 -53.04 -2.75 10.30
CA LYS A 77 -53.02 -3.99 11.07
C LYS A 77 -51.58 -4.48 11.27
N LYS A 78 -51.27 -4.91 12.49
CA LYS A 78 -49.97 -5.46 12.87
C LYS A 78 -49.51 -6.57 11.90
N PRO A 79 -48.38 -6.40 11.20
CA PRO A 79 -47.84 -7.41 10.30
C PRO A 79 -47.23 -8.58 11.08
N ARG A 80 -46.96 -9.71 10.40
CA ARG A 80 -46.34 -10.90 11.03
C ARG A 80 -44.98 -10.59 11.69
N ARG A 81 -44.23 -9.64 11.11
CA ARG A 81 -42.94 -9.14 11.63
C ARG A 81 -43.13 -7.71 12.12
N ASP A 82 -43.88 -7.59 13.21
CA ASP A 82 -44.27 -6.31 13.78
C ASP A 82 -43.06 -5.53 14.32
N PRO A 83 -42.72 -4.34 13.75
CA PRO A 83 -41.61 -3.54 14.23
C PRO A 83 -41.79 -3.02 15.67
N SER A 84 -43.01 -3.05 16.23
CA SER A 84 -43.25 -2.66 17.62
C SER A 84 -42.83 -3.71 18.65
N SER A 85 -42.63 -4.96 18.23
CA SER A 85 -42.06 -6.00 19.09
C SER A 85 -40.54 -5.86 19.16
N PRO A 86 -39.91 -5.80 20.35
CA PRO A 86 -38.46 -5.63 20.48
C PRO A 86 -37.63 -6.64 19.68
N TYR A 87 -38.11 -7.88 19.55
CA TYR A 87 -37.44 -8.92 18.77
C TYR A 87 -37.40 -8.60 17.27
N TRP A 88 -38.54 -8.17 16.71
CA TRP A 88 -38.67 -7.86 15.28
C TRP A 88 -38.19 -6.44 14.95
N ALA A 89 -38.12 -5.54 15.93
CA ALA A 89 -37.51 -4.23 15.79
C ALA A 89 -36.07 -4.36 15.27
N ILE A 90 -35.24 -5.19 15.91
CA ILE A 90 -33.84 -5.41 15.49
C ILE A 90 -33.77 -6.05 14.09
N TRP A 91 -34.72 -6.91 13.72
CA TRP A 91 -34.77 -7.51 12.39
C TRP A 91 -35.09 -6.48 11.29
N ASN A 92 -36.00 -5.54 11.59
CA ASN A 92 -36.48 -4.53 10.65
C ASN A 92 -35.56 -3.29 10.61
N THR A 93 -34.86 -2.98 11.72
CA THR A 93 -33.83 -1.94 11.79
C THR A 93 -32.49 -2.55 12.26
N PRO A 94 -31.87 -3.43 11.45
CA PRO A 94 -30.64 -4.10 11.83
C PRO A 94 -29.45 -3.14 11.76
N SER A 95 -28.71 -3.04 12.86
CA SER A 95 -27.52 -2.19 12.93
C SER A 95 -26.41 -2.71 12.03
N TYR A 96 -25.70 -1.83 11.35
CA TYR A 96 -24.47 -2.18 10.62
C TYR A 96 -23.24 -1.78 11.42
N ALA A 97 -22.30 -2.70 11.52
CA ALA A 97 -20.94 -2.41 11.98
C ALA A 97 -20.04 -2.21 10.75
N PHE A 98 -19.27 -1.12 10.73
CA PHE A 98 -18.36 -0.80 9.62
C PHE A 98 -16.92 -0.69 10.13
N LYS A 99 -15.98 -1.22 9.34
CA LYS A 99 -14.54 -0.99 9.47
C LYS A 99 -14.12 -0.03 8.36
N TYR A 100 -13.94 1.24 8.69
CA TYR A 100 -13.53 2.24 7.71
C TYR A 100 -12.08 2.00 7.27
N PRO A 101 -11.78 2.09 5.96
CA PRO A 101 -10.40 1.96 5.48
C PRO A 101 -9.55 3.14 5.97
N SER A 102 -8.37 2.85 6.50
CA SER A 102 -7.38 3.90 6.79
C SER A 102 -6.81 4.46 5.50
N SER A 103 -6.52 5.76 5.45
CA SER A 103 -5.83 6.40 4.33
C SER A 103 -4.49 5.74 4.00
N MET A 104 -3.84 5.07 4.96
CA MET A 104 -2.57 4.36 4.75
C MET A 104 -2.70 3.02 4.00
N MET A 105 -3.92 2.51 3.82
CA MET A 105 -4.16 1.23 3.13
C MET A 105 -3.63 1.24 1.68
N VAL A 106 -3.39 2.42 1.10
CA VAL A 106 -2.74 2.57 -0.22
C VAL A 106 -1.36 1.91 -0.27
N PHE A 107 -0.63 1.89 0.84
CA PHE A 107 0.74 1.37 0.91
C PHE A 107 0.80 -0.08 1.41
N SER A 108 -0.28 -0.62 1.96
CA SER A 108 -0.33 -1.99 2.46
C SER A 108 -1.77 -2.50 2.40
N LEU A 109 -2.01 -3.39 1.44
CA LEU A 109 -3.29 -4.05 1.25
C LEU A 109 -3.44 -5.21 2.26
N GLY A 110 -2.43 -6.08 2.28
CA GLY A 110 -2.36 -7.23 3.18
C GLY A 110 -3.66 -8.06 3.20
N GLN A 111 -4.13 -8.40 4.40
CA GLN A 111 -5.36 -9.17 4.56
C GLN A 111 -6.65 -8.34 4.43
N SER A 112 -6.55 -7.02 4.28
CA SER A 112 -7.72 -6.14 4.19
C SER A 112 -8.53 -6.34 2.91
N GLU A 113 -7.93 -6.95 1.88
CA GLU A 113 -8.62 -7.35 0.66
C GLU A 113 -9.49 -8.59 0.87
N GLN A 114 -9.10 -9.49 1.78
CA GLN A 114 -9.79 -10.77 2.00
C GLN A 114 -10.87 -10.68 3.06
N TYR A 115 -10.65 -9.89 4.12
CA TYR A 115 -11.62 -9.72 5.20
C TYR A 115 -12.68 -8.68 4.86
N GLY A 116 -13.93 -8.99 5.18
CA GLY A 116 -15.04 -8.06 5.09
C GLY A 116 -14.86 -6.85 6.00
N TYR A 117 -15.37 -5.71 5.56
CA TYR A 117 -15.30 -4.41 6.25
C TYR A 117 -16.67 -3.90 6.69
N TYR A 118 -17.73 -4.69 6.51
CA TYR A 118 -19.03 -4.37 7.07
C TYR A 118 -19.71 -5.65 7.56
N LYS A 119 -20.56 -5.51 8.56
CA LYS A 119 -21.40 -6.59 9.06
C LYS A 119 -22.79 -6.09 9.42
N LYS A 120 -23.80 -6.76 8.89
CA LYS A 120 -25.19 -6.60 9.34
C LYS A 120 -25.37 -7.34 10.67
N VAL A 121 -25.59 -6.60 11.74
CA VAL A 121 -25.81 -7.11 13.09
C VAL A 121 -27.30 -7.37 13.26
N SER A 122 -27.63 -8.61 13.60
CA SER A 122 -29.00 -9.05 13.90
C SER A 122 -28.97 -9.99 15.10
N ASN A 123 -30.13 -10.43 15.59
CA ASN A 123 -30.21 -11.34 16.73
C ASN A 123 -29.46 -12.66 16.54
N TRP A 124 -29.15 -13.03 15.29
CA TRP A 124 -28.44 -14.26 14.94
C TRP A 124 -27.12 -14.00 14.21
N SER A 125 -26.59 -12.77 14.24
CA SER A 125 -25.32 -12.51 13.58
C SER A 125 -24.16 -13.18 14.30
N THR A 126 -23.30 -13.87 13.56
CA THR A 126 -22.05 -14.45 14.06
C THR A 126 -20.84 -13.88 13.34
N THR A 127 -19.64 -14.10 13.89
CA THR A 127 -18.37 -13.72 13.26
C THR A 127 -18.03 -14.58 12.04
N PHE A 128 -18.72 -15.70 11.84
CA PHE A 128 -18.50 -16.65 10.75
C PHE A 128 -19.49 -16.47 9.60
N ASP A 129 -20.34 -15.44 9.67
CA ASP A 129 -21.30 -15.17 8.63
C ASP A 129 -20.59 -14.69 7.35
N ASN A 130 -21.15 -15.08 6.21
CA ASN A 130 -20.59 -14.83 4.87
C ASN A 130 -20.37 -13.35 4.53
N ASP A 131 -21.02 -12.42 5.24
CA ASP A 131 -20.81 -10.97 5.08
C ASP A 131 -19.37 -10.55 5.47
N LEU A 132 -18.72 -11.29 6.38
CA LEU A 132 -17.38 -10.97 6.89
C LEU A 132 -16.27 -11.78 6.22
N ALA A 133 -16.59 -12.95 5.68
CA ALA A 133 -15.65 -13.83 4.99
C ALA A 133 -16.25 -14.25 3.66
N GLN A 134 -15.66 -13.79 2.55
CA GLN A 134 -16.00 -14.34 1.24
C GLN A 134 -15.54 -15.79 1.17
N GLU A 135 -16.48 -16.73 1.23
CA GLU A 135 -16.20 -18.17 1.19
C GLU A 135 -15.67 -18.64 -0.19
N ILE A 136 -15.85 -17.84 -1.25
CA ILE A 136 -15.47 -18.18 -2.63
C ILE A 136 -14.37 -17.23 -3.10
N ALA A 137 -13.17 -17.37 -2.53
CA ALA A 137 -11.96 -16.77 -3.08
C ALA A 137 -11.10 -17.87 -3.71
N ASN A 138 -10.45 -17.58 -4.85
CA ASN A 138 -9.58 -18.54 -5.51
C ASN A 138 -8.40 -18.88 -4.57
N PRO A 139 -8.24 -20.15 -4.12
CA PRO A 139 -7.20 -20.52 -3.17
C PRO A 139 -5.78 -20.27 -3.69
N GLU A 140 -5.56 -20.37 -5.00
CA GLU A 140 -4.27 -20.05 -5.60
C GLU A 140 -3.94 -18.56 -5.47
N ARG A 141 -4.92 -17.69 -5.75
CA ARG A 141 -4.78 -16.24 -5.59
C ARG A 141 -4.54 -15.85 -4.13
N LEU A 142 -5.19 -16.53 -3.19
CA LEU A 142 -4.97 -16.32 -1.76
C LEU A 142 -3.54 -16.72 -1.34
N SER A 143 -2.99 -17.78 -1.91
CA SER A 143 -1.63 -18.25 -1.59
C SER A 143 -0.53 -17.35 -2.14
N ILE A 144 -0.72 -16.79 -3.33
CA ILE A 144 0.24 -15.90 -4.00
C ILE A 144 0.17 -14.48 -3.41
N GLY A 145 -1.00 -14.09 -2.91
CA GLY A 145 -1.26 -12.72 -2.46
C GLY A 145 -1.44 -11.76 -3.64
N THR A 146 -1.91 -10.56 -3.34
CA THR A 146 -2.01 -9.50 -4.35
C THR A 146 -0.73 -8.70 -4.44
N LEU A 147 -0.45 -8.19 -5.64
CA LEU A 147 0.68 -7.32 -5.87
C LEU A 147 0.35 -5.95 -5.25
N ASP A 148 0.88 -5.71 -4.06
CA ASP A 148 0.78 -4.46 -3.32
C ASP A 148 2.14 -3.75 -3.23
N PHE A 149 2.14 -2.51 -2.76
CA PHE A 149 3.38 -1.75 -2.57
C PHE A 149 4.36 -2.47 -1.64
N ASN A 150 3.85 -3.07 -0.56
CA ASN A 150 4.66 -3.77 0.43
C ASN A 150 5.39 -4.99 -0.18
N PHE A 151 4.72 -5.76 -1.05
CA PHE A 151 5.32 -6.86 -1.79
C PHE A 151 6.46 -6.37 -2.69
N VAL A 152 6.24 -5.27 -3.43
CA VAL A 152 7.28 -4.67 -4.28
C VAL A 152 8.46 -4.20 -3.43
N LEU A 153 8.20 -3.58 -2.28
CA LEU A 153 9.22 -3.13 -1.36
C LEU A 153 10.03 -4.31 -0.80
N ILE A 154 9.39 -5.34 -0.28
CA ILE A 154 10.08 -6.44 0.40
C ILE A 154 10.85 -7.31 -0.61
N TYR A 155 10.22 -7.69 -1.72
CA TYR A 155 10.79 -8.70 -2.62
C TYR A 155 11.52 -8.11 -3.83
N LEU A 156 11.05 -7.00 -4.42
CA LEU A 156 11.63 -6.45 -5.64
C LEU A 156 12.75 -5.44 -5.37
N THR A 157 12.76 -4.72 -4.23
CA THR A 157 13.87 -3.79 -3.94
C THR A 157 15.22 -4.50 -3.83
N PRO A 158 15.38 -5.63 -3.11
CA PRO A 158 16.69 -6.25 -2.97
C PRO A 158 17.21 -6.73 -4.32
N ILE A 159 16.31 -7.24 -5.18
CA ILE A 159 16.64 -7.67 -6.55
C ILE A 159 17.10 -6.47 -7.40
N LEU A 160 16.38 -5.35 -7.34
CA LEU A 160 16.78 -4.12 -8.03
C LEU A 160 18.16 -3.65 -7.55
N LEU A 161 18.43 -3.70 -6.24
CA LEU A 161 19.71 -3.29 -5.68
C LEU A 161 20.87 -4.16 -6.18
N ILE A 162 20.67 -5.48 -6.28
CA ILE A 162 21.68 -6.38 -6.86
C ILE A 162 22.02 -5.94 -8.28
N ILE A 163 21.01 -5.70 -9.14
CA ILE A 163 21.22 -5.29 -10.54
C ILE A 163 21.94 -3.92 -10.61
N MET A 164 21.53 -2.97 -9.77
CA MET A 164 22.08 -1.62 -9.76
C MET A 164 23.54 -1.59 -9.28
N LEU A 165 23.86 -2.37 -8.25
CA LEU A 165 25.16 -2.39 -7.59
C LEU A 165 26.14 -3.41 -8.19
N PHE A 166 25.68 -4.34 -9.05
CA PHE A 166 26.51 -5.40 -9.64
C PHE A 166 27.84 -4.92 -10.23
N ASN A 167 27.83 -3.78 -10.93
CA ASN A 167 29.03 -3.23 -11.56
C ASN A 167 30.02 -2.64 -10.55
N ILE A 168 29.57 -2.26 -9.36
CA ILE A 168 30.38 -1.57 -8.37
C ILE A 168 30.98 -2.60 -7.42
N GLY A 169 32.30 -2.59 -7.25
CA GLY A 169 32.99 -3.49 -6.34
C GLY A 169 33.26 -4.87 -6.95
N GLY A 170 32.21 -5.63 -7.31
CA GLY A 170 32.33 -7.00 -7.85
C GLY A 170 33.06 -7.04 -9.19
N LEU A 171 32.39 -6.61 -10.26
CA LEU A 171 32.97 -6.60 -11.62
C LEU A 171 34.29 -5.80 -11.71
N GLU A 172 34.41 -4.72 -10.96
CA GLU A 172 35.64 -3.91 -10.94
C GLU A 172 36.83 -4.63 -10.32
N ARG A 173 36.58 -5.49 -9.32
CA ARG A 173 37.62 -6.33 -8.75
C ARG A 173 38.09 -7.35 -9.78
N ASP A 174 37.16 -7.97 -10.50
CA ASP A 174 37.44 -9.02 -11.48
C ASP A 174 38.18 -8.45 -12.71
N MET A 175 37.83 -7.24 -13.16
CA MET A 175 38.50 -6.54 -14.25
C MET A 175 39.79 -5.79 -13.83
N ASN A 176 40.26 -5.96 -12.59
CA ASN A 176 41.44 -5.28 -12.06
C ASN A 176 41.41 -3.73 -12.12
N PHE A 177 40.22 -3.12 -12.14
CA PHE A 177 40.05 -1.66 -12.17
C PHE A 177 40.62 -0.95 -10.93
N ASN A 178 40.80 -1.68 -9.83
CA ASN A 178 41.42 -1.19 -8.61
C ASN A 178 42.75 -0.47 -8.88
N LYS A 179 43.58 -0.96 -9.81
CA LYS A 179 44.87 -0.35 -10.17
C LYS A 179 44.70 1.07 -10.75
N LEU A 180 43.67 1.28 -11.57
CA LEU A 180 43.36 2.60 -12.14
C LEU A 180 42.84 3.58 -11.09
N ILE A 181 42.07 3.09 -10.11
CA ILE A 181 41.58 3.91 -9.01
C ILE A 181 42.72 4.39 -8.12
N TYR A 182 43.73 3.55 -7.84
CA TYR A 182 44.91 3.97 -7.06
C TYR A 182 45.79 5.01 -7.76
N LEU A 183 45.79 5.04 -9.10
CA LEU A 183 46.45 6.10 -9.87
C LEU A 183 45.68 7.43 -9.83
N SER A 184 44.42 7.39 -9.41
CA SER A 184 43.60 8.58 -9.20
C SER A 184 43.79 9.14 -7.78
N ASN A 185 43.62 10.46 -7.60
CA ASN A 185 43.73 11.13 -6.31
C ASN A 185 42.52 10.89 -5.37
N VAL A 186 41.87 9.72 -5.45
CA VAL A 186 40.70 9.35 -4.65
C VAL A 186 40.94 8.00 -3.98
N THR A 187 40.66 7.91 -2.68
CA THR A 187 40.75 6.64 -1.96
C THR A 187 39.67 5.68 -2.46
N LYS A 188 40.02 4.38 -2.57
CA LYS A 188 39.08 3.33 -3.00
C LYS A 188 37.77 3.35 -2.21
N LYS A 189 37.85 3.58 -0.89
CA LYS A 189 36.70 3.60 0.02
C LYS A 189 35.73 4.75 -0.31
N ASN A 190 36.26 5.96 -0.53
CA ASN A 190 35.45 7.12 -0.87
C ASN A 190 34.90 7.04 -2.31
N TRP A 191 35.65 6.43 -3.23
CA TRP A 191 35.19 6.14 -4.59
C TRP A 191 33.95 5.24 -4.58
N LEU A 192 34.00 4.11 -3.86
CA LEU A 192 32.87 3.21 -3.72
C LEU A 192 31.70 3.90 -3.02
N MET A 193 31.95 4.55 -1.87
CA MET A 193 30.90 5.20 -1.09
C MET A 193 30.12 6.24 -1.88
N ALA A 194 30.80 7.09 -2.68
CA ALA A 194 30.13 8.10 -3.50
C ALA A 194 29.17 7.49 -4.54
N ARG A 195 29.50 6.32 -5.08
CA ARG A 195 28.69 5.64 -6.10
C ARG A 195 27.57 4.82 -5.48
N PHE A 196 27.80 4.18 -4.34
CA PHE A 196 26.73 3.57 -3.54
C PHE A 196 25.69 4.62 -3.12
N LEU A 197 26.15 5.78 -2.63
CA LEU A 197 25.28 6.91 -2.28
C LEU A 197 24.47 7.42 -3.47
N PHE A 198 25.02 7.40 -4.69
CA PHE A 198 24.28 7.78 -5.89
C PHE A 198 23.05 6.87 -6.09
N TYR A 199 23.22 5.54 -6.13
CA TYR A 199 22.09 4.62 -6.30
C TYR A 199 21.13 4.62 -5.12
N PHE A 200 21.64 4.78 -3.89
CA PHE A 200 20.82 4.94 -2.69
C PHE A 200 19.90 6.17 -2.80
N SER A 201 20.49 7.33 -3.10
CA SER A 201 19.73 8.58 -3.25
C SER A 201 18.72 8.50 -4.39
N LEU A 202 19.10 7.91 -5.53
CA LEU A 202 18.21 7.72 -6.67
C LEU A 202 16.98 6.89 -6.28
N LEU A 203 17.17 5.76 -5.61
CA LEU A 203 16.08 4.88 -5.20
C LEU A 203 15.16 5.56 -4.17
N ILE A 204 15.74 6.20 -3.14
CA ILE A 204 14.97 6.87 -2.09
C ILE A 204 14.15 8.04 -2.64
N ILE A 205 14.75 8.90 -3.48
CA ILE A 205 14.05 10.03 -4.11
C ILE A 205 12.87 9.52 -4.95
N LEU A 206 13.10 8.45 -5.71
CA LEU A 206 12.07 7.86 -6.56
C LEU A 206 10.92 7.27 -5.72
N LEU A 207 11.24 6.45 -4.70
CA LEU A 207 10.21 5.88 -3.82
C LEU A 207 9.42 6.98 -3.10
N PHE A 208 10.11 7.96 -2.51
CA PHE A 208 9.46 9.02 -1.74
C PHE A 208 8.61 9.91 -2.63
N SER A 209 9.03 10.20 -3.86
CA SER A 209 8.20 10.99 -4.80
C SER A 209 6.89 10.29 -5.15
N ILE A 210 6.91 8.98 -5.39
CA ILE A 210 5.69 8.20 -5.67
C ILE A 210 4.80 8.10 -4.42
N LEU A 211 5.40 7.82 -3.26
CA LEU A 211 4.68 7.71 -1.98
C LEU A 211 4.01 9.03 -1.60
N LEU A 212 4.68 10.17 -1.79
CA LEU A 212 4.10 11.49 -1.56
C LEU A 212 2.89 11.74 -2.46
N LEU A 213 3.00 11.40 -3.76
CA LEU A 213 1.92 11.56 -4.72
C LEU A 213 0.67 10.75 -4.33
N TYR A 214 0.86 9.48 -3.98
CA TYR A 214 -0.25 8.61 -3.52
C TYR A 214 -0.75 8.97 -2.11
N GLY A 215 0.11 9.49 -1.23
CA GLY A 215 -0.26 10.02 0.07
C GLY A 215 -1.18 11.24 -0.03
N LEU A 216 -0.98 12.08 -1.07
CA LEU A 216 -1.86 13.20 -1.37
C LEU A 216 -3.24 12.72 -1.83
N PHE A 217 -3.30 11.76 -2.75
CA PHE A 217 -4.57 11.24 -3.26
C PHE A 217 -5.41 10.51 -2.20
N SER A 218 -4.77 9.81 -1.28
CA SER A 218 -5.44 9.08 -0.19
C SER A 218 -5.82 9.94 1.01
N GLY A 219 -5.38 11.21 1.05
CA GLY A 219 -5.67 12.12 2.15
C GLY A 219 -4.90 11.81 3.45
N VAL A 220 -3.82 11.04 3.39
CA VAL A 220 -3.01 10.62 4.56
C VAL A 220 -2.56 11.80 5.42
N PHE A 221 -2.28 12.95 4.80
CA PHE A 221 -1.80 14.15 5.50
C PHE A 221 -2.81 14.78 6.48
N HIS A 222 -4.10 14.44 6.38
CA HIS A 222 -5.11 15.00 7.28
C HIS A 222 -5.16 14.28 8.63
N ASN A 223 -5.13 12.95 8.61
CA ASN A 223 -5.42 12.14 9.79
C ASN A 223 -4.23 11.28 10.27
N GLU A 224 -3.29 10.91 9.38
CA GLU A 224 -2.30 9.84 9.61
C GLU A 224 -0.87 10.28 9.26
N ILE A 225 -0.54 11.55 9.50
CA ILE A 225 0.76 12.12 9.10
C ILE A 225 1.94 11.48 9.84
N THR A 226 1.77 11.18 11.14
CA THR A 226 2.80 10.53 11.97
C THR A 226 3.11 9.13 11.46
N SER A 227 2.06 8.36 11.18
CA SER A 227 2.14 7.02 10.64
C SER A 227 2.81 7.00 9.24
N PHE A 228 2.56 8.02 8.40
CA PHE A 228 3.24 8.18 7.13
C PHE A 228 4.74 8.45 7.26
N PHE A 229 5.15 9.34 8.17
CA PHE A 229 6.57 9.58 8.44
C PHE A 229 7.27 8.34 9.00
N ASN A 230 6.58 7.57 9.85
CA ASN A 230 7.08 6.29 10.34
C ASN A 230 7.31 5.30 9.19
N LEU A 231 6.39 5.23 8.22
CA LEU A 231 6.57 4.40 7.02
C LEU A 231 7.81 4.83 6.20
N LEU A 232 7.98 6.13 5.96
CA LEU A 232 9.16 6.65 5.24
C LEU A 232 10.46 6.31 5.96
N LEU A 233 10.49 6.44 7.30
CA LEU A 233 11.64 6.08 8.13
C LEU A 233 11.95 4.58 8.04
N LEU A 234 10.93 3.73 8.13
CA LEU A 234 11.07 2.28 8.00
C LEU A 234 11.63 1.88 6.64
N ILE A 235 11.14 2.49 5.55
CA ILE A 235 11.66 2.28 4.20
C ILE A 235 13.13 2.68 4.11
N LEU A 236 13.49 3.83 4.68
CA LEU A 236 14.87 4.32 4.68
C LEU A 236 15.79 3.34 5.42
N ILE A 237 15.41 2.89 6.61
CA ILE A 237 16.16 1.90 7.41
C ILE A 237 16.29 0.58 6.64
N TYR A 238 15.19 0.09 6.06
CA TYR A 238 15.16 -1.15 5.31
C TYR A 238 16.11 -1.11 4.10
N VAL A 239 16.05 -0.05 3.30
CA VAL A 239 16.96 0.14 2.16
C VAL A 239 18.40 0.28 2.64
N LEU A 240 18.66 1.03 3.72
CA LEU A 240 20.00 1.14 4.31
C LEU A 240 20.57 -0.23 4.70
N ILE A 241 19.78 -1.10 5.34
CA ILE A 241 20.22 -2.44 5.72
C ILE A 241 20.70 -3.22 4.49
N TRP A 242 19.92 -3.23 3.40
CA TRP A 242 20.34 -3.90 2.17
C TRP A 242 21.59 -3.28 1.55
N PHE A 243 21.70 -1.95 1.53
CA PHE A 243 22.90 -1.28 1.07
C PHE A 243 24.13 -1.63 1.90
N THR A 244 24.00 -1.78 3.23
CA THR A 244 25.12 -2.20 4.09
C THR A 244 25.53 -3.65 3.84
N ILE A 245 24.60 -4.52 3.46
CA ILE A 245 24.91 -5.92 3.10
C ILE A 245 25.68 -5.99 1.77
N PHE A 246 25.39 -5.09 0.83
CA PHE A 246 26.03 -5.08 -0.49
C PHE A 246 27.36 -4.30 -0.54
N TYR A 247 27.64 -3.45 0.43
CA TYR A 247 28.88 -2.67 0.53
C TYR A 247 30.06 -3.52 1.04
#